data_AF-A0A3S5EIU2-F1
#
_entry.id   AF-A0A3S5EIU2-F1
#
_cell.length_a   1.000
_cell.length_b   1.000
_cell.length_c   1.000
_cell.angle_alpha   90.00
_cell.angle_beta   90.00
_cell.angle_gamma   90.00
#
_symmetry.space_group_name_H-M   'P 1'
#
loop_
_entity.id
_entity.type
_entity.pdbx_description
1 polymer ?
#
loop_
_entity_poly.entity_id
_entity_poly.type
_entity_poly.pdbx_seq_one_letter_code
_entity_poly.pdbx_strand_id
1 'polypeptide(L)'
;MFDPNHLRVRLAAALALVPIALAPSAAAEPPPPADPLVQPVADVGPPPDTGVVASEAPVVAQTPDGRTLTVAARDETQLPIAPLTTALSSRAWLVGATFTGEVTGDVNGGTLEVGYQIGCGILLDKGVKLTGSVGVAFGGFGIATPQGDFADGVVGFPINGGVEVFPRPGEVTNVPVDKKSFKGTSTRVTVKDIQIKVDGCVGASSLRSYAILTSSDTDTDDIVAYYGIPKVF
;
A
#
# COMPACT_ATOMS: atom_id res chain seq x y z
N MET A 1 9.82 -34.14 -70.66
CA MET A 1 11.06 -34.24 -71.45
C MET A 1 12.00 -33.19 -70.83
N PHE A 2 12.77 -33.48 -69.76
CA PHE A 2 13.70 -34.61 -69.55
C PHE A 2 14.65 -34.75 -70.76
N ASP A 3 15.98 -34.63 -70.66
CA ASP A 3 16.84 -34.44 -69.47
C ASP A 3 18.20 -33.74 -69.84
N PRO A 4 19.38 -33.99 -69.23
CA PRO A 4 20.14 -33.00 -68.42
C PRO A 4 21.41 -32.42 -69.09
N ASN A 5 22.07 -31.43 -68.44
CA ASN A 5 23.40 -31.55 -67.79
C ASN A 5 24.08 -30.17 -67.50
N HIS A 6 24.82 -30.08 -66.38
CA HIS A 6 25.76 -28.99 -66.02
C HIS A 6 25.26 -27.57 -65.70
N LEU A 7 24.43 -27.40 -64.65
CA LEU A 7 24.33 -26.10 -63.96
C LEU A 7 25.48 -25.93 -62.94
N ARG A 8 26.60 -25.33 -63.35
CA ARG A 8 27.68 -24.93 -62.43
C ARG A 8 27.36 -23.58 -61.78
N VAL A 9 27.11 -23.61 -60.47
CA VAL A 9 26.91 -22.43 -59.62
C VAL A 9 28.07 -21.44 -59.78
N ARG A 10 27.77 -20.21 -60.24
CA ARG A 10 28.71 -19.09 -60.15
C ARG A 10 28.38 -18.23 -58.94
N LEU A 11 29.08 -18.50 -57.85
CA LEU A 11 29.04 -17.70 -56.63
C LEU A 11 29.75 -16.37 -56.88
N ALA A 12 28.99 -15.27 -57.01
CA ALA A 12 29.56 -13.93 -57.15
C ALA A 12 29.99 -13.41 -55.76
N ALA A 13 31.21 -13.78 -55.34
CA ALA A 13 31.81 -13.28 -54.11
C ALA A 13 32.25 -11.82 -54.26
N ALA A 14 31.38 -10.88 -53.88
CA ALA A 14 31.73 -9.47 -53.77
C ALA A 14 32.62 -9.25 -52.54
N LEU A 15 33.92 -9.11 -52.75
CA LEU A 15 34.91 -8.88 -51.70
C LEU A 15 34.86 -7.41 -51.21
N ALA A 16 33.95 -7.11 -50.29
CA ALA A 16 33.89 -5.79 -49.66
C ALA A 16 35.05 -5.61 -48.67
N LEU A 17 36.01 -4.75 -48.99
CA LEU A 17 37.09 -4.38 -48.07
C LEU A 17 36.51 -3.64 -46.86
N VAL A 18 36.82 -4.15 -45.66
CA VAL A 18 36.58 -3.43 -44.40
C VAL A 18 37.71 -2.40 -44.21
N PRO A 19 37.43 -1.09 -44.16
CA PRO A 19 38.43 -0.12 -43.76
C PRO A 19 38.66 -0.24 -42.25
N ILE A 20 39.87 -0.60 -41.85
CA ILE A 20 40.31 -0.52 -40.44
C ILE A 20 40.45 0.95 -40.10
N ALA A 21 39.43 1.53 -39.48
CA ALA A 21 39.49 2.87 -38.93
C ALA A 21 40.42 2.86 -37.69
N LEU A 22 41.63 3.38 -37.86
CA LEU A 22 42.52 3.72 -36.76
C LEU A 22 41.85 4.80 -35.91
N ALA A 23 41.34 4.42 -34.74
CA ALA A 23 40.93 5.40 -33.73
C ALA A 23 42.17 6.23 -33.33
N PRO A 24 42.05 7.57 -33.22
CA PRO A 24 43.17 8.38 -32.75
C PRO A 24 43.50 7.98 -31.31
N SER A 25 44.77 7.68 -31.05
CA SER A 25 45.29 7.47 -29.71
C SER A 25 45.17 8.76 -28.92
N ALA A 26 44.07 8.92 -28.18
CA ALA A 26 43.96 9.94 -27.16
C ALA A 26 45.03 9.66 -26.11
N ALA A 27 46.10 10.45 -26.12
CA ALA A 27 47.04 10.48 -25.03
C ALA A 27 46.25 10.88 -23.78
N ALA A 28 46.26 10.01 -22.77
CA ALA A 28 45.68 10.34 -21.47
C ALA A 28 46.58 11.40 -20.82
N GLU A 29 46.21 12.67 -20.97
CA GLU A 29 46.69 13.76 -20.13
C GLU A 29 46.52 13.30 -18.66
N PRO A 30 47.57 13.31 -17.82
CA PRO A 30 47.39 13.02 -16.40
C PRO A 30 46.37 13.99 -15.83
N PRO A 31 45.36 13.53 -15.07
CA PRO A 31 44.42 14.45 -14.44
C PRO A 31 45.22 15.44 -13.58
N PRO A 32 44.91 16.75 -13.63
CA PRO A 32 45.59 17.72 -12.79
C PRO A 32 45.46 17.31 -11.33
N PRO A 33 46.48 17.55 -10.48
CA PRO A 33 46.44 17.16 -9.09
C PRO A 33 45.19 17.75 -8.42
N ALA A 34 44.41 16.89 -7.77
CA ALA A 34 43.17 17.30 -7.13
C ALA A 34 43.47 18.40 -6.10
N ASP A 35 42.81 19.56 -6.27
CA ASP A 35 42.86 20.63 -5.28
C ASP A 35 42.25 20.10 -3.97
N PRO A 36 43.01 20.03 -2.86
CA PRO A 36 42.54 19.42 -1.62
C PRO A 36 41.38 20.17 -0.95
N LEU A 37 40.97 21.33 -1.49
CA LEU A 37 39.86 22.15 -1.01
C LEU A 37 38.50 21.82 -1.67
N VAL A 38 38.47 21.02 -2.75
CA VAL A 38 37.20 20.62 -3.39
C VAL A 38 36.76 19.25 -2.86
N GLN A 39 36.11 19.27 -1.70
CA GLN A 39 35.33 18.12 -1.22
C GLN A 39 34.21 17.83 -2.23
N PRO A 40 33.96 16.57 -2.64
CA PRO A 40 32.77 16.25 -3.42
C PRO A 40 31.55 16.60 -2.57
N VAL A 41 30.66 17.45 -3.11
CA VAL A 41 29.39 17.77 -2.47
C VAL A 41 28.64 16.44 -2.34
N ALA A 42 28.43 15.98 -1.11
CA ALA A 42 27.61 14.81 -0.86
C ALA A 42 26.23 15.05 -1.47
N ASP A 43 25.75 14.10 -2.27
CA ASP A 43 24.40 14.14 -2.80
C ASP A 43 23.44 14.20 -1.60
N VAL A 44 22.85 15.36 -1.37
CA VAL A 44 21.91 15.57 -0.28
C VAL A 44 20.66 14.81 -0.70
N GLY A 45 20.53 13.60 -0.16
CA GLY A 45 19.43 12.70 -0.47
C GLY A 45 18.06 13.38 -0.27
N PRO A 46 17.00 12.81 -0.85
CA PRO A 46 15.67 13.43 -0.85
C PRO A 46 15.29 13.99 0.52
N PRO A 47 14.73 15.21 0.60
CA PRO A 47 14.34 15.81 1.87
C PRO A 47 13.52 14.81 2.70
N PRO A 48 13.79 14.68 4.01
CA PRO A 48 13.07 13.74 4.85
C PRO A 48 11.56 14.03 4.77
N ASP A 49 10.76 12.98 4.59
CA ASP A 49 9.30 13.11 4.56
C ASP A 49 8.84 13.75 5.88
N THR A 50 8.35 14.99 5.80
CA THR A 50 7.84 15.73 6.96
C THR A 50 6.45 15.25 7.36
N GLY A 51 5.85 14.33 6.59
CA GLY A 51 4.49 13.86 6.73
C GLY A 51 3.45 14.83 6.19
N VAL A 52 3.78 16.11 5.92
CA VAL A 52 2.80 17.14 5.56
C VAL A 52 2.01 16.75 4.30
N VAL A 53 0.69 16.88 4.36
CA VAL A 53 -0.24 16.67 3.26
C VAL A 53 -1.05 17.93 3.03
N ALA A 54 -1.33 18.26 1.77
CA ALA A 54 -2.24 19.35 1.45
C ALA A 54 -3.68 18.97 1.83
N SER A 55 -4.37 19.87 2.52
CA SER A 55 -5.81 19.73 2.75
C SER A 55 -6.60 20.00 1.47
N GLU A 56 -7.70 19.25 1.31
CA GLU A 56 -8.68 19.45 0.25
C GLU A 56 -9.51 20.71 0.53
N ALA A 57 -10.21 21.22 -0.48
CA ALA A 57 -11.12 22.35 -0.28
C ALA A 57 -12.22 22.03 0.77
N PRO A 58 -12.65 23.01 1.59
CA PRO A 58 -13.80 22.84 2.48
C PRO A 58 -15.05 22.38 1.74
N VAL A 59 -15.75 21.39 2.28
CA VAL A 59 -17.03 20.93 1.76
C VAL A 59 -18.14 21.76 2.39
N VAL A 60 -18.94 22.42 1.56
CA VAL A 60 -20.10 23.22 1.96
C VAL A 60 -21.36 22.56 1.40
N ALA A 61 -22.33 22.26 2.26
CA ALA A 61 -23.62 21.68 1.90
C ALA A 61 -24.77 22.58 2.40
N GLN A 62 -25.82 22.69 1.60
CA GLN A 62 -27.08 23.34 1.99
C GLN A 62 -28.11 22.26 2.30
N THR A 63 -28.79 22.36 3.45
CA THR A 63 -29.85 21.43 3.83
C THR A 63 -31.20 21.87 3.23
N PRO A 64 -32.19 20.96 3.12
CA PRO A 64 -33.55 21.33 2.75
C PRO A 64 -34.16 22.39 3.68
N ASP A 65 -33.74 22.40 4.95
CA ASP A 65 -34.20 23.32 6.00
C ASP A 65 -33.54 24.71 5.91
N GLY A 66 -32.65 24.94 4.92
CA GLY A 66 -31.96 26.21 4.71
C GLY A 66 -30.73 26.45 5.59
N ARG A 67 -30.25 25.42 6.31
CA ARG A 67 -28.99 25.48 7.05
C ARG A 67 -27.80 25.27 6.11
N THR A 68 -26.68 25.92 6.39
CA THR A 68 -25.40 25.65 5.71
C THR A 68 -24.47 24.88 6.64
N LEU A 69 -24.03 23.69 6.22
CA LEU A 69 -23.01 22.91 6.92
C LEU A 69 -21.68 23.07 6.17
N THR A 70 -20.61 23.37 6.90
CA THR A 70 -19.24 23.47 6.37
C THR A 70 -18.33 22.51 7.14
N VAL A 71 -17.56 21.70 6.41
CA VAL A 71 -16.52 20.84 6.97
C VAL A 71 -15.20 21.09 6.28
N ALA A 72 -14.15 21.29 7.08
CA ALA A 72 -12.80 21.46 6.60
C ALA A 72 -11.81 20.69 7.47
N ALA A 73 -10.66 20.38 6.90
CA ALA A 73 -9.46 20.05 7.64
C ALA A 73 -8.35 21.05 7.30
N ARG A 74 -7.35 21.11 8.16
CA ARG A 74 -6.09 21.83 7.94
C ARG A 74 -4.99 21.20 8.77
N ASP A 75 -3.76 21.65 8.55
CA ASP A 75 -2.58 21.22 9.31
C ASP A 75 -2.40 19.68 9.25
N GLU A 76 -2.69 19.08 8.08
CA GLU A 76 -2.72 17.63 7.89
C GLU A 76 -1.31 17.03 7.75
N THR A 77 -1.05 15.96 8.50
CA THR A 77 0.17 15.17 8.45
C THR A 77 -0.13 13.67 8.43
N GLN A 78 0.62 12.97 7.60
CA GLN A 78 0.58 11.52 7.37
C GLN A 78 2.03 11.06 7.17
N LEU A 79 2.70 10.75 8.29
CA LEU A 79 4.11 10.34 8.34
C LEU A 79 4.21 8.81 8.45
N PRO A 80 4.91 8.10 7.55
CA PRO A 80 5.08 6.66 7.68
C PRO A 80 6.10 6.34 8.79
N ILE A 81 5.79 5.35 9.63
CA ILE A 81 6.67 4.91 10.72
C ILE A 81 6.83 3.39 10.73
N ALA A 82 7.87 2.90 11.40
CA ALA A 82 8.11 1.48 11.56
C ALA A 82 6.94 0.78 12.28
N PRO A 83 6.34 -0.29 11.71
CA PRO A 83 5.29 -1.05 12.39
C PRO A 83 5.84 -1.76 13.64
N LEU A 84 5.13 -1.65 14.77
CA LEU A 84 5.52 -2.26 16.04
C LEU A 84 5.61 -3.81 15.97
N THR A 85 4.88 -4.42 15.03
CA THR A 85 4.88 -5.87 14.76
C THR A 85 6.06 -6.35 13.92
N THR A 86 6.87 -5.43 13.36
CA THR A 86 7.98 -5.67 12.40
C THR A 86 7.66 -6.50 11.16
N ALA A 87 6.42 -6.93 10.96
CA ALA A 87 6.00 -7.72 9.82
C ALA A 87 6.01 -6.90 8.52
N LEU A 88 6.57 -7.46 7.45
CA LEU A 88 6.70 -6.81 6.13
C LEU A 88 5.35 -6.44 5.48
N SER A 89 4.27 -7.12 5.87
CA SER A 89 2.89 -6.84 5.49
C SER A 89 2.15 -5.90 6.45
N SER A 90 2.83 -5.32 7.44
CA SER A 90 2.25 -4.27 8.28
C SER A 90 2.63 -2.88 7.74
N ARG A 91 1.75 -1.91 7.95
CA ARG A 91 2.02 -0.48 7.74
C ARG A 91 1.58 0.28 8.99
N ALA A 92 2.30 1.34 9.31
CA ALA A 92 1.96 2.22 10.42
C ALA A 92 2.29 3.67 10.03
N TRP A 93 1.47 4.60 10.53
CA TRP A 93 1.62 6.02 10.29
C TRP A 93 1.38 6.79 11.59
N LEU A 94 2.11 7.90 11.77
CA LEU A 94 1.70 8.96 12.68
C LEU A 94 0.90 9.98 11.89
N VAL A 95 -0.29 10.31 12.41
CA VAL A 95 -1.22 11.23 11.77
C VAL A 95 -1.56 12.41 12.68
N GLY A 96 -1.77 13.56 12.04
CA GLY A 96 -2.23 14.79 12.68
C GLY A 96 -3.11 15.57 11.70
N ALA A 97 -4.11 16.26 12.24
CA ALA A 97 -5.01 17.13 11.48
C ALA A 97 -5.86 17.96 12.45
N THR A 98 -6.21 19.19 12.08
CA THR A 98 -7.30 19.92 12.74
C THR A 98 -8.52 19.95 11.84
N PHE A 99 -9.56 19.22 12.25
CA PHE A 99 -10.87 19.23 11.61
C PHE A 99 -11.78 20.27 12.26
N THR A 100 -12.55 20.97 11.45
CA THR A 100 -13.56 21.94 11.88
C THR A 100 -14.88 21.67 11.20
N GLY A 101 -15.94 21.64 12.00
CA GLY A 101 -17.32 21.63 11.53
C GLY A 101 -18.02 22.91 11.96
N GLU A 102 -18.70 23.57 11.02
CA GLU A 102 -19.48 24.78 11.26
C GLU A 102 -20.88 24.59 10.66
N VAL A 103 -21.91 25.08 11.34
CA VAL A 103 -23.30 25.04 10.89
C VAL A 103 -23.94 26.40 11.13
N THR A 104 -24.53 26.99 10.09
CA THR A 104 -25.26 28.27 10.20
C THR A 104 -26.76 28.06 10.05
N GLY A 105 -27.53 28.69 10.94
CA GLY A 105 -28.98 28.54 11.10
C GLY A 105 -29.33 28.16 12.54
N ASP A 106 -30.61 27.91 12.81
CA ASP A 106 -31.07 27.34 14.07
C ASP A 106 -30.67 25.87 14.16
N VAL A 107 -29.91 25.49 15.20
CA VAL A 107 -29.42 24.12 15.39
C VAL A 107 -29.48 23.70 16.86
N ASN A 108 -29.84 22.44 17.10
CA ASN A 108 -29.80 21.83 18.44
C ASN A 108 -28.41 21.25 18.78
N GLY A 109 -27.53 21.14 17.77
CA GLY A 109 -26.17 20.65 17.90
C GLY A 109 -25.81 19.66 16.80
N GLY A 110 -24.98 18.68 17.14
CA GLY A 110 -24.58 17.64 16.20
C GLY A 110 -23.42 16.79 16.69
N THR A 111 -22.83 16.03 15.77
CA THR A 111 -21.56 15.31 15.98
C THR A 111 -20.58 15.55 14.85
N LEU A 112 -19.29 15.70 15.18
CA LEU A 112 -18.18 15.65 14.24
C LEU A 112 -17.39 14.38 14.51
N GLU A 113 -17.48 13.42 13.59
CA GLU A 113 -16.68 12.20 13.58
C GLU A 113 -15.48 12.40 12.66
N VAL A 114 -14.28 12.05 13.10
CA VAL A 114 -13.06 12.19 12.31
C VAL A 114 -12.25 10.90 12.31
N GLY A 115 -11.56 10.64 11.21
CA GLY A 115 -10.76 9.43 11.09
C GLY A 115 -9.93 9.41 9.81
N TYR A 116 -9.42 8.22 9.50
CA TYR A 116 -8.63 7.99 8.30
C TYR A 116 -9.10 6.73 7.58
N GLN A 117 -9.10 6.80 6.26
CA GLN A 117 -9.32 5.67 5.35
C GLN A 117 -7.97 5.12 4.92
N ILE A 118 -7.78 3.82 5.12
CA ILE A 118 -6.61 3.07 4.68
C ILE A 118 -7.01 2.26 3.45
N GLY A 119 -6.41 2.54 2.29
CA GLY A 119 -6.53 1.71 1.10
C GLY A 119 -5.32 0.78 0.98
N CYS A 120 -5.53 -0.54 1.02
CA CYS A 120 -4.49 -1.52 0.75
C CYS A 120 -4.68 -2.11 -0.65
N GLY A 121 -3.67 -2.06 -1.51
CA GLY A 121 -3.77 -2.62 -2.87
C GLY A 121 -4.04 -4.14 -2.86
N ILE A 122 -3.40 -4.85 -1.94
CA ILE A 122 -3.65 -6.27 -1.65
C ILE A 122 -3.79 -6.42 -0.13
N LEU A 123 -4.88 -7.02 0.31
CA LEU A 123 -5.08 -7.39 1.71
C LEU A 123 -4.95 -8.91 1.86
N LEU A 124 -3.86 -9.33 2.51
CA LEU A 124 -3.76 -10.67 3.07
C LEU A 124 -4.68 -10.75 4.28
N ASP A 125 -5.58 -11.72 4.28
CA ASP A 125 -6.30 -12.09 5.49
C ASP A 125 -5.33 -12.67 6.53
N LYS A 126 -5.75 -12.76 7.80
CA LYS A 126 -4.93 -13.38 8.87
C LYS A 126 -4.86 -14.92 8.74
N GLY A 127 -5.07 -15.42 7.52
CA GLY A 127 -5.40 -16.80 7.18
C GLY A 127 -4.53 -17.32 6.04
N VAL A 128 -3.21 -17.20 6.14
CA VAL A 128 -2.33 -18.20 5.50
C VAL A 128 -2.62 -19.53 6.16
N LYS A 129 -3.62 -20.25 5.63
CA LYS A 129 -3.89 -21.62 6.01
C LYS A 129 -2.77 -22.46 5.42
N LEU A 130 -1.74 -22.66 6.23
CA LEU A 130 -0.85 -23.80 6.11
C LEU A 130 -1.70 -25.05 6.39
N THR A 131 -2.38 -25.55 5.35
CA THR A 131 -3.04 -26.85 5.37
C THR A 131 -1.97 -27.92 5.23
N GLY A 132 -1.10 -27.96 6.24
CA GLY A 132 -0.12 -29.02 6.46
C GLY A 132 -0.77 -30.12 7.29
N SER A 133 -1.52 -31.00 6.63
CA SER A 133 -2.04 -32.18 7.31
C SER A 133 -0.89 -33.16 7.55
N VAL A 134 -0.24 -33.10 8.72
CA VAL A 134 0.60 -34.21 9.21
C VAL A 134 -0.33 -35.34 9.65
N GLY A 135 -0.94 -35.98 8.67
CA GLY A 135 -1.64 -37.24 8.87
C GLY A 135 -0.61 -38.34 9.06
N VAL A 136 -0.45 -38.82 10.29
CA VAL A 136 0.02 -40.19 10.49
C VAL A 136 -1.07 -41.11 9.94
N ALA A 137 -0.94 -41.43 8.66
CA ALA A 137 -1.60 -42.60 8.10
C ALA A 137 -0.95 -43.82 8.74
N PHE A 138 -1.54 -44.28 9.84
CA PHE A 138 -1.37 -45.67 10.26
C PHE A 138 -2.00 -46.52 9.16
N GLY A 139 -1.19 -46.82 8.13
CA GLY A 139 -1.50 -47.88 7.17
C GLY A 139 -1.86 -49.12 7.98
N GLY A 140 -3.06 -49.63 7.77
CA GLY A 140 -3.67 -50.62 8.66
C GLY A 140 -2.73 -51.80 8.89
N PHE A 141 -2.59 -52.19 10.16
CA PHE A 141 -1.80 -53.34 10.60
C PHE A 141 -2.29 -54.59 9.85
N GLY A 142 -1.60 -54.95 8.76
CA GLY A 142 -2.14 -55.74 7.66
C GLY A 142 -1.42 -57.06 7.48
N ILE A 143 -1.74 -58.02 8.34
CA ILE A 143 -1.09 -59.32 8.56
C ILE A 143 -1.89 -60.05 9.63
N ALA A 144 -2.20 -61.32 9.38
CA ALA A 144 -3.35 -61.94 10.04
C ALA A 144 -3.04 -63.28 10.74
N THR A 145 -2.97 -63.34 12.08
CA THR A 145 -3.00 -64.58 12.92
C THR A 145 -1.71 -65.47 12.87
N PRO A 146 -1.66 -66.83 12.96
CA PRO A 146 -0.37 -67.59 12.82
C PRO A 146 0.00 -68.40 11.53
N GLN A 147 -0.05 -67.98 10.26
CA GLN A 147 -0.50 -66.74 9.64
C GLN A 147 0.19 -65.48 10.28
N GLY A 148 -0.23 -64.23 10.08
CA GLY A 148 0.60 -63.06 10.43
C GLY A 148 0.64 -62.52 11.89
N ASP A 149 1.85 -62.43 12.44
CA ASP A 149 2.57 -61.14 12.31
C ASP A 149 3.49 -61.22 11.06
N PHE A 150 3.75 -60.20 10.23
CA PHE A 150 4.47 -58.94 10.47
C PHE A 150 3.87 -57.72 9.76
N ALA A 151 3.45 -56.71 10.51
CA ALA A 151 3.02 -55.43 9.94
C ALA A 151 4.29 -54.62 9.76
N ASP A 152 4.85 -54.67 8.56
CA ASP A 152 5.73 -53.61 8.11
C ASP A 152 4.87 -52.35 7.92
N GLY A 153 4.60 -51.71 9.06
CA GLY A 153 3.90 -50.44 9.17
C GLY A 153 4.78 -49.36 8.59
N VAL A 154 4.87 -49.31 7.26
CA VAL A 154 5.45 -48.19 6.53
C VAL A 154 4.57 -46.98 6.80
N VAL A 155 4.93 -46.24 7.86
CA VAL A 155 4.36 -44.93 8.18
C VAL A 155 4.89 -43.96 7.12
N GLY A 156 4.23 -43.97 5.97
CA GLY A 156 4.36 -42.89 5.00
C GLY A 156 3.79 -41.62 5.62
N PHE A 157 4.63 -40.59 5.72
CA PHE A 157 4.19 -39.24 6.06
C PHE A 157 4.01 -38.45 4.75
N PRO A 158 2.82 -38.44 4.13
CA PRO A 158 2.57 -37.61 2.95
C PRO A 158 2.50 -36.13 3.37
N ILE A 159 3.65 -35.47 3.37
CA ILE A 159 3.80 -34.04 3.64
C ILE A 159 3.23 -33.17 2.50
N ASN A 160 1.91 -33.22 2.32
CA ASN A 160 1.20 -32.26 1.49
C ASN A 160 1.04 -30.96 2.28
N GLY A 161 1.96 -30.02 2.05
CA GLY A 161 1.87 -28.65 2.56
C GLY A 161 1.21 -27.73 1.54
N GLY A 162 -0.10 -27.53 1.65
CA GLY A 162 -0.79 -26.49 0.90
C GLY A 162 -0.63 -25.13 1.59
N VAL A 163 -0.04 -24.15 0.90
CA VAL A 163 -0.07 -22.73 1.33
C VAL A 163 -1.21 -22.06 0.58
N GLU A 164 -2.42 -22.12 1.14
CA GLU A 164 -3.57 -21.47 0.53
C GLU A 164 -3.64 -20.02 1.03
N VAL A 165 -3.43 -19.08 0.11
CA VAL A 165 -3.52 -17.63 0.36
C VAL A 165 -4.73 -17.13 -0.42
N PHE A 166 -5.67 -16.48 0.27
CA PHE A 166 -6.83 -15.84 -0.35
C PHE A 166 -6.63 -14.33 -0.37
N PRO A 167 -5.83 -13.76 -1.29
CA PRO A 167 -5.69 -12.31 -1.40
C PRO A 167 -7.05 -11.71 -1.73
N ARG A 168 -7.61 -10.92 -0.81
CA ARG A 168 -8.84 -10.17 -1.11
C ARG A 168 -8.45 -8.95 -1.97
N PRO A 169 -9.23 -8.63 -3.02
CA PRO A 169 -9.09 -7.36 -3.73
C PRO A 169 -9.15 -6.19 -2.75
N GLY A 170 -8.37 -5.15 -3.01
CA GLY A 170 -8.11 -4.07 -2.07
C GLY A 170 -9.36 -3.46 -1.42
N GLU A 171 -9.36 -3.44 -0.08
CA GLU A 171 -10.44 -2.93 0.75
C GLU A 171 -10.04 -1.59 1.38
N VAL A 172 -10.97 -0.65 1.45
CA VAL A 172 -10.79 0.62 2.17
C VAL A 172 -11.31 0.44 3.59
N THR A 173 -10.41 0.50 4.57
CA THR A 173 -10.77 0.41 5.99
C THR A 173 -10.86 1.80 6.62
N ASN A 174 -12.02 2.16 7.17
CA ASN A 174 -12.19 3.36 7.97
C ASN A 174 -11.72 3.11 9.41
N VAL A 175 -10.78 3.93 9.88
CA VAL A 175 -10.32 4.00 11.27
C VAL A 175 -10.86 5.28 11.89
N PRO A 176 -11.96 5.24 12.68
CA PRO A 176 -12.43 6.38 13.44
C PRO A 176 -11.43 6.71 14.54
N VAL A 177 -11.11 8.00 14.70
CA VAL A 177 -10.14 8.49 15.70
C VAL A 177 -10.86 9.15 16.88
N ASP A 178 -11.85 10.00 16.60
CA ASP A 178 -12.69 10.63 17.63
C ASP A 178 -14.10 10.93 17.07
N LYS A 179 -15.08 11.01 17.97
CA LYS A 179 -16.45 11.44 17.67
C LYS A 179 -16.92 12.44 18.72
N LYS A 180 -16.91 13.72 18.34
CA LYS A 180 -17.22 14.83 19.24
C LYS A 180 -18.66 15.31 19.06
N SER A 181 -19.49 15.16 20.07
CA SER A 181 -20.78 15.86 20.14
C SER A 181 -20.61 17.33 20.54
N PHE A 182 -21.44 18.19 19.97
CA PHE A 182 -21.47 19.64 20.23
C PHE A 182 -22.92 20.15 20.24
N LYS A 183 -23.15 21.32 20.86
CA LYS A 183 -24.48 21.96 20.98
C LYS A 183 -24.57 23.37 20.38
N GLY A 184 -23.47 23.86 19.81
CA GLY A 184 -23.39 25.18 19.19
C GLY A 184 -23.34 25.10 17.67
N THR A 185 -23.00 26.21 17.05
CA THR A 185 -22.82 26.34 15.59
C THR A 185 -21.43 25.94 15.09
N SER A 186 -20.49 25.61 15.99
CA SER A 186 -19.13 25.19 15.59
C SER A 186 -18.54 24.14 16.52
N THR A 187 -17.63 23.34 15.96
CA THR A 187 -16.89 22.30 16.65
C THR A 187 -15.51 22.10 16.01
N ARG A 188 -14.56 21.63 16.80
CA ARG A 188 -13.19 21.35 16.36
C ARG A 188 -12.68 20.08 17.02
N VAL A 189 -12.06 19.23 16.22
CA VAL A 189 -11.28 18.09 16.69
C VAL A 189 -9.87 18.23 16.15
N THR A 190 -8.88 18.28 17.04
CA THR A 190 -7.46 18.28 16.68
C THR A 190 -6.86 16.94 17.03
N VAL A 191 -6.52 16.18 15.99
CA VAL A 191 -5.75 14.94 16.06
C VAL A 191 -4.27 15.30 16.00
N LYS A 192 -3.46 14.75 16.89
CA LYS A 192 -2.01 14.96 16.90
C LYS A 192 -1.28 13.69 17.32
N ASP A 193 -0.26 13.31 16.57
CA ASP A 193 0.66 12.20 16.84
C ASP A 193 -0.04 10.86 17.14
N ILE A 194 -1.22 10.63 16.52
CA ILE A 194 -1.96 9.37 16.66
C ILE A 194 -1.33 8.31 15.75
N GLN A 195 -1.05 7.14 16.31
CA GLN A 195 -0.57 5.99 15.54
C GLN A 195 -1.74 5.21 14.94
N ILE A 196 -1.80 5.17 13.61
CA ILE A 196 -2.71 4.31 12.84
C ILE A 196 -1.90 3.15 12.26
N LYS A 197 -2.46 1.94 12.27
CA LYS A 197 -1.81 0.74 11.72
C LYS A 197 -2.77 -0.15 10.94
N VAL A 198 -2.22 -0.91 10.01
CA VAL A 198 -2.88 -2.04 9.35
C VAL A 198 -1.91 -3.23 9.27
N ASP A 199 -2.42 -4.44 9.52
CA ASP A 199 -1.67 -5.69 9.36
C ASP A 199 -2.21 -6.42 8.11
N GLY A 200 -1.35 -7.05 7.31
CA GLY A 200 -1.75 -7.79 6.09
C GLY A 200 -1.79 -6.95 4.80
N CYS A 201 -1.43 -5.67 4.86
CA CYS A 201 -1.35 -4.75 3.72
C CYS A 201 -0.07 -5.03 2.90
N VAL A 202 -0.22 -5.57 1.68
CA VAL A 202 0.90 -5.92 0.80
C VAL A 202 0.94 -5.01 -0.42
N GLY A 203 2.16 -4.59 -0.79
CA GLY A 203 2.40 -3.66 -1.89
C GLY A 203 2.18 -2.20 -1.46
N ALA A 204 1.67 -1.41 -2.40
CA ALA A 204 1.33 -0.01 -2.19
C ALA A 204 0.12 0.15 -1.27
N SER A 205 0.19 1.17 -0.43
CA SER A 205 -0.81 1.55 0.56
C SER A 205 -1.16 3.02 0.39
N SER A 206 -2.40 3.39 0.67
CA SER A 206 -2.85 4.78 0.65
C SER A 206 -3.55 5.14 1.95
N LEU A 207 -3.39 6.40 2.35
CA LEU A 207 -4.04 6.95 3.54
C LEU A 207 -4.74 8.25 3.15
N ARG A 208 -5.96 8.44 3.65
CA ARG A 208 -6.80 9.61 3.38
C ARG A 208 -7.50 10.03 4.67
N SER A 209 -7.47 11.31 5.02
CA SER A 209 -8.29 11.83 6.13
C SER A 209 -9.77 11.88 5.74
N TYR A 210 -10.65 11.70 6.73
CA TYR A 210 -12.08 11.98 6.57
C TYR A 210 -12.64 12.68 7.81
N ALA A 211 -13.66 13.49 7.59
CA ALA A 211 -14.47 14.08 8.64
C ALA A 211 -15.94 14.07 8.23
N ILE A 212 -16.82 13.58 9.10
CA ILE A 212 -18.26 13.52 8.91
C ILE A 212 -18.90 14.43 9.95
N LEU A 213 -19.55 15.49 9.48
CA LEU A 213 -20.35 16.38 10.31
C LEU A 213 -21.81 16.00 10.16
N THR A 214 -22.43 15.64 11.28
CA THR A 214 -23.87 15.50 11.43
C THR A 214 -24.38 16.74 12.16
N SER A 215 -25.28 17.50 11.55
CA SER A 215 -26.10 18.52 12.22
C SER A 215 -27.42 17.87 12.64
N SER A 216 -27.78 18.00 13.91
CA SER A 216 -29.00 17.41 14.47
C SER A 216 -29.98 18.49 14.88
N ASP A 217 -31.24 18.31 14.48
CA ASP A 217 -32.39 19.11 14.89
C ASP A 217 -33.38 18.29 15.74
N THR A 218 -34.61 18.75 15.95
CA THR A 218 -35.63 17.99 16.70
C THR A 218 -36.09 16.74 15.96
N ASP A 219 -36.17 16.81 14.63
CA ASP A 219 -36.80 15.79 13.79
C ASP A 219 -35.93 15.37 12.57
N THR A 220 -34.79 16.03 12.34
CA THR A 220 -33.91 15.81 11.18
C THR A 220 -32.42 15.71 11.57
N ASP A 221 -31.67 14.87 10.84
CA ASP A 221 -30.21 14.77 10.89
C ASP A 221 -29.66 15.00 9.48
N ASP A 222 -28.86 16.05 9.28
CA ASP A 222 -28.15 16.31 8.02
C ASP A 222 -26.69 15.90 8.14
N ILE A 223 -26.19 15.14 7.16
CA ILE A 223 -24.84 14.58 7.18
C ILE A 223 -24.06 15.08 5.96
N VAL A 224 -22.89 15.67 6.21
CA VAL A 224 -21.92 16.06 5.17
C VAL A 224 -20.55 15.47 5.50
N ALA A 225 -19.82 15.03 4.48
CA ALA A 225 -18.51 14.41 4.62
C ALA A 225 -17.43 15.16 3.84
N TYR A 226 -16.34 15.49 4.52
CA TYR A 226 -15.07 15.92 3.95
C TYR A 226 -14.14 14.70 3.80
N TYR A 227 -13.40 14.65 2.69
CA TYR A 227 -12.36 13.66 2.44
C TYR A 227 -11.12 14.38 1.88
N GLY A 228 -10.01 14.34 2.60
CA GLY A 228 -8.78 15.07 2.22
C GLY A 228 -8.07 14.50 0.99
N ILE A 229 -6.85 14.94 0.71
CA ILE A 229 -6.07 14.38 -0.41
C ILE A 229 -5.44 13.04 0.03
N PRO A 230 -5.59 11.94 -0.74
CA PRO A 230 -4.95 10.66 -0.40
C PRO A 230 -3.44 10.71 -0.68
N LYS A 231 -2.62 10.29 0.29
CA LYS A 231 -1.17 10.06 0.11
C LYS A 231 -0.90 8.57 -0.08
N VAL A 232 0.02 8.23 -0.99
CA VAL A 232 0.43 6.85 -1.31
C VAL A 232 1.81 6.57 -0.71
N PHE A 233 2.01 5.35 -0.19
CA PHE A 233 3.20 4.82 0.48
C PHE A 233 3.50 3.39 0.01
#